data_AF-A0A5M6D818-F1
#
_entry.id   AF-A0A5M6D818-F1
#
_cell.length_a   1.000
_cell.length_b   1.000
_cell.length_c   1.000
_cell.angle_alpha   90.00
_cell.angle_beta   90.00
_cell.angle_gamma   90.00
#
_symmetry.space_group_name_H-M   'P 1'
#
loop_
_entity.id
_entity.type
_entity.pdbx_description
1 polymer ?
#
loop_
_entity_poly.entity_id
_entity_poly.type
_entity_poly.pdbx_seq_one_letter_code
_entity_poly.pdbx_strand_id
1 'polypeptide(L)'
;MPESLHKEKNQPPTDTAAPNADPPLRYASDPSPEQAANLPTLELSRPDPSGDYADRCKQALLLAEEAFAKTGSWVIFFREILGVEGVVRQLFPDDQERAEFIDGPEHATLREMLAAIRSQDQSKSDSAEPERMITIRIPRSLHDLLREESEGCELSINKLCITKLLQPVDPRFIPEQQGRRRGRRPGPQGTRPRQDASGGARQTREAHATTWSRTTGNGQTTHGQNS
;
A
#
# COMPACT_ATOMS: atom_id res chain seq x y z
N MET A 1 -64.00 -12.79 -48.92
CA MET A 1 -63.03 -13.66 -49.63
C MET A 1 -62.08 -12.76 -50.40
N PRO A 2 -60.77 -13.03 -50.43
CA PRO A 2 -59.77 -13.16 -49.35
C PRO A 2 -58.69 -12.06 -49.56
N GLU A 3 -57.62 -11.84 -48.78
CA GLU A 3 -56.44 -12.71 -48.61
C GLU A 3 -55.56 -12.15 -47.48
N SER A 4 -55.11 -13.07 -46.62
CA SER A 4 -54.14 -12.87 -45.55
C SER A 4 -52.71 -12.85 -46.10
N LEU A 5 -51.81 -12.05 -45.53
CA LEU A 5 -50.39 -12.44 -45.46
C LEU A 5 -49.73 -11.94 -44.17
N HIS A 6 -49.10 -12.91 -43.49
CA HIS A 6 -48.34 -12.83 -42.25
C HIS A 6 -46.92 -12.26 -42.44
N LYS A 7 -46.28 -12.00 -41.28
CA LYS A 7 -44.85 -11.73 -40.99
C LYS A 7 -44.45 -10.24 -41.04
N GLU A 8 -43.65 -9.69 -40.14
CA GLU A 8 -42.65 -10.29 -39.24
C GLU A 8 -42.44 -9.36 -38.01
N LYS A 9 -42.15 -9.95 -36.85
CA LYS A 9 -41.75 -9.26 -35.62
C LYS A 9 -40.41 -8.54 -35.85
N ASN A 10 -40.34 -7.23 -35.64
CA ASN A 10 -39.07 -6.55 -35.40
C ASN A 10 -38.82 -6.46 -33.90
N GLN A 11 -38.09 -7.43 -33.38
CA GLN A 11 -37.35 -7.30 -32.12
C GLN A 11 -36.20 -6.29 -32.33
N PRO A 12 -35.89 -5.43 -31.35
CA PRO A 12 -34.64 -4.67 -31.37
C PRO A 12 -33.45 -5.63 -31.20
N PRO A 13 -32.34 -5.43 -31.92
CA PRO A 13 -31.21 -6.35 -31.86
C PRO A 13 -30.50 -6.29 -30.51
N THR A 14 -30.31 -7.48 -29.96
CA THR A 14 -29.50 -7.87 -28.82
C THR A 14 -28.01 -7.58 -29.07
N ASP A 15 -27.31 -7.23 -27.98
CA ASP A 15 -25.88 -7.42 -27.73
C ASP A 15 -24.89 -7.19 -28.89
N THR A 16 -24.38 -5.96 -28.96
CA THR A 16 -22.99 -5.76 -29.40
C THR A 16 -22.14 -5.54 -28.14
N ALA A 17 -21.66 -6.65 -27.58
CA ALA A 17 -20.55 -6.63 -26.64
C ALA A 17 -19.37 -5.89 -27.29
N ALA A 18 -18.93 -4.80 -26.66
CA ALA A 18 -17.75 -4.07 -27.09
C ALA A 18 -16.53 -5.01 -27.04
N PRO A 19 -15.89 -5.34 -28.17
CA PRO A 19 -14.64 -6.08 -28.14
C PRO A 19 -13.48 -5.09 -28.02
N ASN A 20 -12.51 -5.41 -27.16
CA ASN A 20 -11.28 -4.66 -26.86
C ASN A 20 -11.34 -3.72 -25.66
N ALA A 21 -11.76 -4.23 -24.49
CA ALA A 21 -11.05 -3.84 -23.28
C ALA A 21 -9.69 -4.58 -23.31
N ASP A 22 -8.58 -3.84 -23.36
CA ASP A 22 -7.26 -4.44 -23.14
C ASP A 22 -7.35 -5.30 -21.86
N PRO A 23 -6.81 -6.53 -21.86
CA PRO A 23 -6.86 -7.36 -20.67
C PRO A 23 -6.24 -6.61 -19.49
N PRO A 24 -6.83 -6.72 -18.29
CA PRO A 24 -6.36 -6.01 -17.11
C PRO A 24 -4.86 -6.27 -16.91
N LEU A 25 -4.12 -5.20 -16.66
CA LEU A 25 -2.67 -5.22 -16.57
C LEU A 25 -2.23 -6.16 -15.43
N ARG A 26 -1.82 -7.39 -15.76
CA ARG A 26 -1.28 -8.35 -14.79
C ARG A 26 0.21 -8.09 -14.55
N TYR A 27 0.62 -8.01 -13.29
CA TYR A 27 2.03 -7.92 -12.92
C TYR A 27 2.64 -9.31 -12.78
N ALA A 28 3.96 -9.42 -12.95
CA ALA A 28 4.68 -10.69 -12.78
C ALA A 28 4.60 -11.23 -11.34
N SER A 29 4.33 -10.35 -10.37
CA SER A 29 4.09 -10.66 -8.96
C SER A 29 2.64 -11.02 -8.64
N ASP A 30 1.73 -10.98 -9.62
CA ASP A 30 0.34 -11.34 -9.36
C ASP A 30 0.26 -12.84 -9.05
N PRO A 31 -0.39 -13.23 -7.93
CA PRO A 31 -0.62 -14.65 -7.66
C PRO A 31 -1.37 -15.30 -8.83
N SER A 32 -1.13 -16.59 -9.03
CA SER A 32 -2.01 -17.38 -9.89
C SER A 32 -3.45 -17.30 -9.36
N PRO A 33 -4.49 -17.43 -10.21
CA PRO A 33 -5.88 -17.41 -9.75
C PRO A 33 -6.15 -18.40 -8.61
N GLU A 34 -5.48 -19.56 -8.62
CA GLU A 34 -5.55 -20.56 -7.57
C GLU A 34 -4.94 -20.09 -6.25
N GLN A 35 -3.83 -19.34 -6.28
CA GLN A 35 -3.24 -18.75 -5.08
C GLN A 35 -4.08 -17.58 -4.53
N ALA A 36 -4.69 -16.78 -5.41
CA ALA A 36 -5.58 -15.70 -5.01
C ALA A 36 -6.84 -16.23 -4.28
N ALA A 37 -7.36 -17.39 -4.71
CA ALA A 37 -8.50 -18.05 -4.07
C ALA A 37 -8.18 -18.61 -2.67
N ASN A 38 -6.90 -18.79 -2.33
CA ASN A 38 -6.46 -19.37 -1.06
C ASN A 38 -6.05 -18.31 -0.01
N LEU A 39 -6.31 -17.02 -0.27
CA LEU A 39 -5.98 -15.97 0.69
C LEU A 39 -6.91 -16.03 1.91
N PRO A 40 -6.38 -15.84 3.13
CA PRO A 40 -7.19 -15.86 4.34
C PRO A 40 -8.22 -14.74 4.29
N THR A 41 -9.51 -15.07 4.24
CA THR A 41 -10.63 -14.13 4.16
C THR A 41 -11.38 -14.10 5.49
N LEU A 42 -11.95 -12.94 5.86
CA LEU A 42 -12.80 -12.83 7.05
C LEU A 42 -14.25 -13.12 6.69
N GLU A 43 -14.90 -13.96 7.49
CA GLU A 43 -16.35 -14.11 7.44
C GLU A 43 -16.99 -12.94 8.17
N LEU A 44 -17.37 -11.90 7.43
CA LEU A 44 -18.09 -10.72 7.93
C LEU A 44 -19.57 -10.77 7.55
N SER A 45 -20.38 -10.04 8.29
CA SER A 45 -21.77 -9.80 7.89
C SER A 45 -21.83 -9.11 6.53
N ARG A 46 -22.81 -9.46 5.68
CA ARG A 46 -22.91 -8.89 4.33
C ARG A 46 -23.26 -7.40 4.41
N PRO A 47 -22.52 -6.51 3.70
CA PRO A 47 -22.89 -5.11 3.58
C PRO A 47 -24.22 -4.95 2.85
N ASP A 48 -25.06 -4.01 3.30
CA ASP A 48 -26.34 -3.68 2.67
C ASP A 48 -26.31 -2.24 2.13
N PRO A 49 -26.12 -2.05 0.81
CA PRO A 49 -26.06 -0.72 0.23
C PRO A 49 -27.44 -0.05 0.07
N SER A 50 -28.54 -0.74 0.42
CA SER A 50 -29.90 -0.21 0.23
C SER A 50 -30.38 0.73 1.34
N GLY A 51 -29.65 0.79 2.46
CA GLY A 51 -29.93 1.70 3.57
C GLY A 51 -29.69 3.17 3.23
N ASP A 52 -30.18 4.06 4.10
CA ASP A 52 -29.85 5.48 3.99
C ASP A 52 -28.35 5.73 4.22
N TYR A 53 -27.85 6.92 3.84
CA TYR A 53 -26.43 7.23 3.97
C TYR A 53 -25.92 7.11 5.41
N ALA A 54 -26.68 7.57 6.40
CA ALA A 54 -26.26 7.56 7.80
C ALA A 54 -26.18 6.13 8.37
N ASP A 55 -27.12 5.27 8.00
CA ASP A 55 -27.14 3.87 8.39
C ASP A 55 -26.02 3.08 7.71
N ARG A 56 -25.73 3.37 6.44
CA ARG A 56 -24.54 2.83 5.75
C ARG A 56 -23.24 3.26 6.44
N CYS A 57 -23.13 4.51 6.90
CA CYS A 57 -21.96 4.97 7.65
C CYS A 57 -21.77 4.19 8.96
N LYS A 58 -22.84 4.00 9.74
CA LYS A 58 -22.82 3.18 10.96
C LYS A 58 -22.49 1.72 10.66
N GLN A 59 -23.06 1.17 9.59
CA GLN A 59 -22.80 -0.22 9.17
C GLN A 59 -21.33 -0.43 8.81
N ALA A 60 -20.68 0.54 8.16
CA ALA A 60 -19.25 0.47 7.87
C ALA A 60 -18.41 0.35 9.15
N LEU A 61 -18.75 1.11 10.21
CA LEU A 61 -18.10 1.00 11.51
C LEU A 61 -18.34 -0.35 12.18
N LEU A 62 -19.59 -0.82 12.23
CA LEU A 62 -19.92 -2.10 12.85
C LEU A 62 -19.18 -3.27 12.20
N LEU A 63 -19.11 -3.28 10.87
CA LEU A 63 -18.37 -4.31 10.12
C LEU A 63 -16.86 -4.21 10.34
N ALA A 64 -16.33 -2.99 10.49
CA ALA A 64 -14.93 -2.81 10.83
C ALA A 64 -14.61 -3.24 12.26
N GLU A 65 -15.48 -2.98 13.24
CA GLU A 65 -15.33 -3.48 14.62
C GLU A 65 -15.34 -5.02 14.64
N GLU A 66 -16.25 -5.64 13.89
CA GLU A 66 -16.31 -7.09 13.70
C GLU A 66 -14.99 -7.62 13.10
N ALA A 67 -14.47 -6.99 12.05
CA ALA A 67 -13.21 -7.37 11.43
C ALA A 67 -12.02 -7.19 12.39
N PHE A 68 -11.94 -6.06 13.09
CA PHE A 68 -10.88 -5.75 14.03
C PHE A 68 -10.81 -6.74 15.19
N ALA A 69 -11.95 -7.23 15.67
CA ALA A 69 -12.01 -8.27 16.70
C ALA A 69 -11.58 -9.66 16.18
N LYS A 70 -11.77 -9.93 14.88
CA LYS A 70 -11.50 -11.24 14.25
C LYS A 70 -10.09 -11.39 13.70
N THR A 71 -9.38 -10.29 13.42
CA THR A 71 -8.03 -10.34 12.84
C THR A 71 -7.01 -9.55 13.65
N GLY A 72 -5.79 -10.09 13.74
CA GLY A 72 -4.60 -9.34 14.18
C GLY A 72 -3.74 -8.82 13.02
N SER A 73 -4.15 -9.08 11.76
CA SER A 73 -3.41 -8.69 10.57
C SER A 73 -4.00 -7.42 9.97
N TRP A 74 -3.19 -6.35 9.91
CA TRP A 74 -3.61 -5.10 9.28
C TRP A 74 -3.86 -5.25 7.78
N VAL A 75 -3.16 -6.18 7.11
CA VAL A 75 -3.32 -6.45 5.67
C VAL A 75 -4.72 -6.99 5.39
N ILE A 76 -5.15 -8.00 6.17
CA ILE A 76 -6.49 -8.56 6.06
C ILE A 76 -7.53 -7.48 6.37
N PHE A 77 -7.38 -6.75 7.48
CA PHE A 77 -8.30 -5.67 7.83
C PHE A 77 -8.43 -4.62 6.71
N PHE A 78 -7.29 -4.16 6.17
CA PHE A 78 -7.26 -3.19 5.08
C PHE A 78 -8.00 -3.72 3.85
N ARG A 79 -7.71 -4.96 3.42
CA ARG A 79 -8.33 -5.55 2.23
C ARG A 79 -9.85 -5.69 2.37
N GLU A 80 -10.31 -6.23 3.50
CA GLU A 80 -11.74 -6.50 3.73
C GLU A 80 -12.56 -5.22 3.93
N ILE A 81 -11.98 -4.17 4.54
CA ILE A 81 -12.72 -2.93 4.86
C ILE A 81 -12.50 -1.83 3.82
N LEU A 82 -11.24 -1.51 3.52
CA LEU A 82 -10.84 -0.35 2.71
C LEU A 82 -10.35 -0.72 1.29
N GLY A 83 -10.18 -2.02 1.01
CA GLY A 83 -9.68 -2.53 -0.25
C GLY A 83 -10.63 -2.29 -1.43
N VAL A 84 -10.21 -2.72 -2.63
CA VAL A 84 -10.97 -2.51 -3.87
C VAL A 84 -12.35 -3.20 -3.85
N GLU A 85 -12.45 -4.35 -3.18
CA GLU A 85 -13.71 -5.07 -2.96
C GLU A 85 -14.18 -4.94 -1.50
N GLY A 86 -13.62 -3.99 -0.75
CA GLY A 86 -13.88 -3.86 0.68
C GLY A 86 -15.27 -3.32 1.00
N VAL A 87 -15.67 -3.49 2.26
CA VAL A 87 -16.96 -3.04 2.81
C VAL A 87 -17.31 -1.61 2.41
N VAL A 88 -16.36 -0.67 2.51
CA VAL A 88 -16.61 0.75 2.19
C VAL A 88 -17.05 0.93 0.73
N ARG A 89 -16.42 0.23 -0.22
CA ARG A 89 -16.81 0.33 -1.65
C ARG A 89 -18.12 -0.37 -1.95
N GLN A 90 -18.44 -1.44 -1.23
CA GLN A 90 -19.72 -2.13 -1.36
C GLN A 90 -20.88 -1.26 -0.84
N LEU A 91 -20.69 -0.55 0.27
CA LEU A 91 -21.70 0.35 0.84
C LEU A 91 -21.86 1.65 0.06
N PHE A 92 -20.78 2.21 -0.47
CA PHE A 92 -20.77 3.48 -1.20
C PHE A 92 -20.30 3.29 -2.64
N PRO A 93 -21.16 2.72 -3.52
CA PRO A 93 -20.82 2.48 -4.91
C PRO A 93 -20.68 3.80 -5.70
N ASP A 94 -21.38 4.85 -5.31
CA ASP A 94 -21.24 6.18 -5.88
C ASP A 94 -19.96 6.88 -5.43
N ASP A 95 -19.25 7.51 -6.36
CA ASP A 95 -17.95 8.14 -6.11
C ASP A 95 -18.06 9.39 -5.24
N GLN A 96 -19.16 10.14 -5.36
CA GLN A 96 -19.38 11.35 -4.58
C GLN A 96 -19.74 11.00 -3.15
N GLU A 97 -20.72 10.10 -2.94
CA GLU A 97 -21.08 9.62 -1.60
C GLU A 97 -19.88 9.01 -0.86
N ARG A 98 -19.04 8.27 -1.57
CA ARG A 98 -17.83 7.68 -0.97
C ARG A 98 -16.79 8.72 -0.62
N ALA A 99 -16.64 9.79 -1.41
CA ALA A 99 -15.76 10.91 -1.06
C ALA A 99 -16.26 11.62 0.21
N GLU A 100 -17.57 11.85 0.31
CA GLU A 100 -18.22 12.40 1.51
C GLU A 100 -17.97 11.51 2.74
N PHE A 101 -18.04 10.18 2.60
CA PHE A 101 -17.73 9.25 3.68
C PHE A 101 -16.25 9.30 4.09
N ILE A 102 -15.32 9.36 3.13
CA ILE A 102 -13.87 9.40 3.38
C ILE A 102 -13.47 10.65 4.20
N ASP A 103 -14.15 11.78 3.96
CA ASP A 103 -13.96 13.01 4.71
C ASP A 103 -14.74 13.03 6.05
N GLY A 104 -15.61 12.05 6.26
CA GLY A 104 -16.47 11.92 7.44
C GLY A 104 -15.77 11.37 8.71
N PRO A 105 -16.42 11.52 9.87
CA PRO A 105 -15.88 11.07 11.15
C PRO A 105 -15.78 9.55 11.25
N GLU A 106 -16.71 8.80 10.65
CA GLU A 106 -16.68 7.34 10.64
C GLU A 106 -15.42 6.79 9.97
N HIS A 107 -15.03 7.38 8.83
CA HIS A 107 -13.78 6.99 8.17
C HIS A 107 -12.53 7.41 8.97
N ALA A 108 -12.57 8.50 9.74
CA ALA A 108 -11.50 8.82 10.68
C ALA A 108 -11.31 7.71 11.72
N THR A 109 -12.40 7.21 12.30
CA THR A 109 -12.37 6.06 13.22
C THR A 109 -11.81 4.80 12.56
N LEU A 110 -12.22 4.49 11.31
CA LEU A 110 -11.66 3.34 10.56
C LEU A 110 -10.13 3.44 10.41
N ARG A 111 -9.61 4.66 10.17
CA ARG A 111 -8.17 4.89 10.08
C ARG A 111 -7.46 4.74 11.41
N GLU A 112 -8.08 5.16 12.51
CA GLU A 112 -7.54 4.95 13.85
C GLU A 112 -7.45 3.46 14.17
N MET A 113 -8.48 2.68 13.85
CA MET A 113 -8.46 1.22 13.97
C MET A 113 -7.35 0.59 13.13
N LEU A 114 -7.20 1.01 11.86
CA LEU A 114 -6.12 0.55 10.98
C LEU A 114 -4.72 0.88 11.54
N ALA A 115 -4.54 2.08 12.08
CA ALA A 115 -3.28 2.48 12.70
C ALA A 115 -2.99 1.65 13.95
N ALA A 116 -4.01 1.39 14.77
CA ALA A 116 -3.90 0.58 15.98
C ALA A 116 -3.46 -0.85 15.65
N ILE A 117 -4.16 -1.56 14.75
CA ILE A 117 -3.79 -2.94 14.37
C ILE A 117 -2.41 -3.02 13.72
N ARG A 118 -2.04 -2.03 12.90
CA ARG A 118 -0.71 -1.95 12.28
C ARG A 118 0.41 -1.71 13.29
N SER A 119 0.16 -1.01 14.38
CA SER A 119 1.16 -0.80 15.43
C SER A 119 1.44 -2.08 16.23
N GLN A 120 0.47 -2.99 16.31
CA GLN A 120 0.57 -4.26 17.00
C GLN A 120 1.10 -5.38 16.11
N ASP A 121 0.98 -5.25 14.79
CA ASP A 121 1.41 -6.28 13.85
C ASP A 121 2.94 -6.41 13.79
N GLN A 122 3.44 -7.44 14.48
CA GLN A 122 4.85 -7.85 14.46
C GLN A 122 5.12 -8.91 13.38
N SER A 123 4.07 -9.39 12.69
CA SER A 123 4.24 -10.43 11.67
C SER A 123 4.99 -9.86 10.47
N LYS A 124 5.92 -10.64 9.94
CA LYS A 124 6.42 -10.40 8.58
C LYS A 124 5.25 -10.73 7.67
N SER A 125 4.67 -9.73 7.03
CA SER A 125 3.44 -9.72 6.25
C SER A 125 3.33 -10.75 5.11
N ASP A 126 4.35 -11.60 4.92
CA ASP A 126 4.45 -12.60 3.87
C ASP A 126 3.36 -13.67 3.87
N SER A 127 2.65 -13.92 4.99
CA SER A 127 1.65 -15.01 5.05
C SER A 127 0.22 -14.60 4.68
N ALA A 128 -0.11 -13.30 4.74
CA ALA A 128 -1.50 -12.85 4.57
C ALA A 128 -1.84 -12.53 3.11
N GLU A 129 -0.88 -12.00 2.35
CA GLU A 129 -1.08 -11.63 0.95
C GLU A 129 0.25 -11.50 0.20
N PRO A 130 0.33 -11.90 -1.09
CA PRO A 130 1.50 -11.65 -1.92
C PRO A 130 1.83 -10.15 -2.04
N GLU A 131 3.06 -9.78 -1.68
CA GLU A 131 3.49 -8.39 -1.74
C GLU A 131 3.84 -7.95 -3.18
N ARG A 132 3.53 -6.69 -3.51
CA ARG A 132 3.96 -6.05 -4.76
C ARG A 132 4.95 -4.93 -4.48
N MET A 133 6.08 -4.94 -5.18
CA MET A 133 7.10 -3.90 -5.04
C MET A 133 6.82 -2.72 -5.97
N ILE A 134 6.71 -1.52 -5.38
CA ILE A 134 6.67 -0.27 -6.12
C ILE A 134 8.03 0.42 -5.95
N THR A 135 8.75 0.65 -7.05
CA THR A 135 10.00 1.44 -7.04
C THR A 135 9.71 2.86 -7.52
N ILE A 136 9.86 3.84 -6.63
CA ILE A 136 9.65 5.26 -6.93
C ILE A 136 11.01 5.97 -6.96
N ARG A 137 11.24 6.81 -7.97
CA ARG A 137 12.39 7.72 -8.01
C ARG A 137 11.96 9.07 -7.45
N ILE A 138 12.55 9.48 -6.35
CA ILE A 138 12.27 10.77 -5.71
C ILE A 138 13.51 11.67 -5.67
N PRO A 139 13.37 13.01 -5.67
CA PRO A 139 14.49 13.93 -5.48
C PRO A 139 15.19 13.70 -4.13
N ARG A 140 16.51 13.97 -4.08
CA ARG A 140 17.31 13.82 -2.85
C ARG A 140 16.73 14.62 -1.68
N SER A 141 16.31 15.85 -1.93
CA SER A 141 15.72 16.73 -0.90
C SER A 141 14.45 16.11 -0.28
N LEU A 142 13.59 15.49 -1.08
CA LEU A 142 12.39 14.81 -0.57
C LEU A 142 12.76 13.56 0.24
N HIS A 143 13.75 12.80 -0.23
CA HIS A 143 14.26 11.66 0.52
C HIS A 143 14.83 12.07 1.89
N ASP A 144 15.62 13.15 1.94
CA ASP A 144 16.21 13.64 3.18
C ASP A 144 15.13 14.12 4.17
N LEU A 145 14.07 14.79 3.68
CA LEU A 145 12.89 15.14 4.49
C LEU A 145 12.19 13.89 5.07
N LEU A 146 11.98 12.86 4.25
CA LEU A 146 11.36 11.61 4.71
C LEU A 146 12.21 10.88 5.76
N ARG A 147 13.55 10.96 5.64
CA ARG A 147 14.46 10.41 6.65
C ARG A 147 14.28 11.12 7.99
N GLU A 148 14.36 12.45 8.00
CA GLU A 148 14.22 13.26 9.22
C GLU A 148 12.85 13.04 9.90
N GLU A 149 11.77 13.03 9.13
CA GLU A 149 10.42 12.75 9.66
C GLU A 149 10.32 11.33 10.23
N SER A 150 10.93 10.34 9.57
CA SER A 150 10.91 8.95 10.07
C SER A 150 11.69 8.81 11.39
N GLU A 151 12.81 9.52 11.54
CA GLU A 151 13.59 9.58 12.77
C GLU A 151 12.78 10.24 13.89
N GLY A 152 12.09 11.35 13.60
CA GLY A 152 11.22 12.04 14.57
C GLY A 152 10.02 11.20 15.05
N CYS A 153 9.60 10.20 14.26
CA CYS A 153 8.54 9.26 14.62
C CYS A 153 9.05 7.88 15.07
N GLU A 154 10.37 7.67 15.19
CA GLU A 154 10.99 6.37 15.51
C GLU A 154 10.57 5.23 14.56
N LEU A 155 10.35 5.55 13.28
CA LEU A 155 9.98 4.61 12.22
C LEU A 155 11.12 4.41 11.22
N SER A 156 11.11 3.26 10.54
CA SER A 156 11.88 3.17 9.29
C SER A 156 11.21 4.01 8.20
N ILE A 157 12.00 4.50 7.24
CA ILE A 157 11.48 5.24 6.07
C ILE A 157 10.35 4.44 5.39
N ASN A 158 10.49 3.12 5.24
CA ASN A 158 9.44 2.30 4.64
C ASN A 158 8.14 2.29 5.46
N LYS A 159 8.23 2.18 6.79
CA LYS A 159 7.04 2.25 7.66
C LYS A 159 6.35 3.61 7.53
N LEU A 160 7.11 4.71 7.54
CA LEU A 160 6.54 6.05 7.33
C LEU A 160 5.86 6.17 5.95
N CYS A 161 6.55 5.74 4.89
CA CYS A 161 6.02 5.79 3.53
C CYS A 161 4.71 5.00 3.39
N ILE A 162 4.63 3.78 3.91
CA ILE A 162 3.37 3.00 3.87
C ILE A 162 2.28 3.74 4.66
N THR A 163 2.57 4.30 5.83
CA THR A 163 1.59 5.08 6.59
C THR A 163 1.05 6.26 5.79
N LYS A 164 1.91 6.98 5.04
CA LYS A 164 1.48 8.07 4.16
C LYS A 164 0.66 7.56 2.96
N LEU A 165 1.01 6.41 2.38
CA LEU A 165 0.27 5.81 1.27
C LEU A 165 -1.12 5.29 1.65
N LEU A 166 -1.34 4.99 2.92
CA LEU A 166 -2.66 4.60 3.45
C LEU A 166 -3.61 5.77 3.64
N GLN A 167 -3.11 7.02 3.61
CA GLN A 167 -3.97 8.20 3.73
C GLN A 167 -4.66 8.50 2.39
N PRO A 168 -5.94 8.89 2.40
CA PRO A 168 -6.59 9.45 1.23
C PRO A 168 -5.79 10.65 0.71
N VAL A 169 -5.58 10.69 -0.60
CA VAL A 169 -4.99 11.85 -1.25
C VAL A 169 -6.11 12.81 -1.59
N ASP A 170 -5.97 14.07 -1.16
CA ASP A 170 -6.89 15.12 -1.59
C ASP A 170 -6.71 15.34 -3.10
N PRO A 171 -7.79 15.17 -3.90
CA PRO A 171 -7.73 15.25 -5.36
C PRO A 171 -7.12 16.55 -5.90
N ARG A 172 -7.20 17.66 -5.14
CA ARG A 172 -6.66 18.97 -5.53
C ARG A 172 -5.14 18.99 -5.63
N PHE A 173 -4.45 18.09 -4.94
CA PHE A 173 -2.98 17.99 -4.97
C PHE A 173 -2.47 16.93 -5.95
N ILE A 174 -3.35 16.28 -6.71
CA ILE A 174 -2.97 15.29 -7.71
C ILE A 174 -2.72 16.02 -9.04
N PRO A 175 -1.48 16.01 -9.57
CA PRO A 175 -1.20 16.60 -10.87
C PRO A 175 -1.88 15.80 -11.99
N GLU A 176 -2.42 16.51 -12.98
CA GLU A 176 -2.97 15.86 -14.18
C GLU A 176 -1.88 15.08 -14.91
N GLN A 177 -2.18 13.84 -15.24
CA GLN A 177 -1.22 12.98 -15.92
C GLN A 177 -1.05 13.43 -17.39
N GLN A 178 0.10 14.01 -17.71
CA GLN A 178 0.43 14.40 -19.09
C GLN A 178 0.97 13.21 -19.89
N GLY A 179 0.34 12.91 -21.04
CA GLY A 179 0.79 11.91 -22.02
C GLY A 179 0.27 10.48 -21.81
N ARG A 180 0.61 9.57 -22.76
CA ARG A 180 0.20 8.15 -22.67
C ARG A 180 0.80 7.49 -21.42
N ARG A 181 -0.02 6.76 -20.66
CA ARG A 181 0.40 5.90 -19.53
C ARG A 181 1.57 5.00 -19.96
N ARG A 182 2.81 5.39 -19.68
CA ARG A 182 4.00 4.58 -19.96
C ARG A 182 4.13 3.50 -18.90
N GLY A 183 3.27 2.49 -18.96
CA GLY A 183 3.50 1.23 -18.27
C GLY A 183 4.56 0.43 -19.01
N ARG A 184 5.84 0.63 -18.70
CA ARG A 184 6.83 -0.41 -19.01
C ARG A 184 6.64 -1.50 -17.96
N ARG A 185 6.27 -2.70 -18.41
CA ARG A 185 6.23 -3.90 -17.57
C ARG A 185 7.54 -3.97 -16.78
N PRO A 186 7.52 -4.00 -15.43
CA PRO A 186 8.72 -4.34 -14.68
C PRO A 186 9.17 -5.71 -15.18
N GLY A 187 10.31 -5.74 -15.88
CA GLY A 187 10.88 -7.00 -16.34
C GLY A 187 11.25 -7.86 -15.13
N PRO A 188 11.32 -9.20 -15.27
CA PRO A 188 11.84 -10.06 -14.22
C PRO A 188 13.23 -9.56 -13.83
N GLN A 189 13.36 -9.08 -12.59
CA GLN A 189 14.61 -8.53 -12.10
C GLN A 189 15.54 -9.71 -11.86
N GLY A 190 16.50 -9.89 -12.77
CA GLY A 190 17.43 -11.02 -12.76
C GLY A 190 18.01 -11.25 -11.38
N THR A 191 18.00 -12.51 -10.95
CA THR A 191 18.65 -12.98 -9.74
C THR A 191 20.09 -12.50 -9.75
N ARG A 192 20.47 -11.63 -8.80
CA ARG A 192 21.88 -11.26 -8.62
C ARG A 192 22.66 -12.55 -8.35
N PRO A 193 23.71 -12.88 -9.11
CA PRO A 193 24.53 -14.03 -8.78
C PRO A 193 25.18 -13.79 -7.42
N ARG A 194 24.87 -14.70 -6.48
CA ARG A 194 25.52 -14.81 -5.18
C ARG A 194 26.97 -15.18 -5.48
N GLN A 195 27.91 -14.28 -5.18
CA GLN A 195 29.33 -14.66 -5.19
C GLN A 195 29.53 -15.68 -4.06
N ASP A 196 29.69 -16.93 -4.45
CA ASP A 196 30.09 -18.01 -3.56
C ASP A 196 31.48 -17.70 -3.01
N ALA A 197 31.54 -17.42 -1.71
CA ALA A 197 32.77 -17.34 -0.96
C ALA A 197 33.05 -18.72 -0.36
N SER A 198 33.84 -19.54 -1.05
CA SER A 198 34.57 -20.66 -0.43
C SER A 198 35.84 -21.04 -1.20
N GLY A 199 36.98 -20.64 -0.61
CA GLY A 199 38.29 -21.30 -0.69
C GLY A 199 39.14 -21.00 -1.94
N GLY A 200 40.37 -20.51 -1.86
CA GLY A 200 41.28 -20.26 -0.75
C GLY A 200 42.72 -20.32 -1.29
N ALA A 201 43.58 -19.36 -0.96
CA ALA A 201 45.02 -19.54 -1.03
C ALA A 201 45.73 -18.52 -0.12
N ARG A 202 46.34 -19.10 0.90
CA ARG A 202 47.24 -18.54 1.91
C ARG A 202 48.54 -18.06 1.25
N GLN A 203 48.91 -16.79 1.45
CA GLN A 203 50.32 -16.38 1.48
C GLN A 203 50.56 -15.32 2.56
N THR A 204 51.39 -15.75 3.51
CA THR A 204 52.14 -15.04 4.56
C THR A 204 52.92 -13.83 4.05
N ARG A 205 52.85 -12.67 4.69
CA ARG A 205 53.83 -12.00 5.61
C ARG A 205 53.84 -10.53 5.12
N GLU A 206 53.98 -9.45 5.89
CA GLU A 206 54.83 -9.16 7.04
C GLU A 206 54.36 -7.82 7.65
N ALA A 207 54.83 -7.54 8.87
CA ALA A 207 54.40 -6.48 9.75
C ALA A 207 54.67 -5.05 9.26
N HIS A 208 53.81 -4.11 9.61
CA HIS A 208 54.24 -2.76 10.05
C HIS A 208 53.26 -2.24 11.11
N ALA A 209 53.68 -2.35 12.37
CA ALA A 209 53.17 -1.54 13.47
C ALA A 209 53.46 -0.07 13.16
N THR A 210 52.46 0.80 13.21
CA THR A 210 52.68 2.24 13.35
C THR A 210 52.01 2.71 14.63
N THR A 211 52.85 2.71 15.66
CA THR A 211 52.78 3.46 16.91
C THR A 211 52.15 4.84 16.71
N TRP A 212 51.04 5.10 17.40
CA TRP A 212 50.64 6.47 17.72
C TRP A 212 51.10 6.77 19.14
N SER A 213 52.11 7.63 19.27
CA SER A 213 52.49 8.25 20.53
C SER A 213 52.88 9.70 20.31
N ARG A 214 52.03 10.55 20.90
CA ARG A 214 52.33 11.79 21.63
C ARG A 214 52.89 12.98 20.84
N THR A 215 52.15 14.08 20.85
CA THR A 215 52.75 15.42 21.01
C THR A 215 51.89 16.27 21.92
N THR A 216 52.47 16.52 23.09
CA THR A 216 52.18 17.59 24.04
C THR A 216 52.61 18.94 23.48
N GLY A 217 51.81 19.98 23.72
CA GLY A 217 52.15 21.41 23.56
C GLY A 217 50.95 22.23 24.03
N ASN A 218 50.81 22.47 25.33
CA ASN A 218 51.36 23.60 26.07
C ASN A 218 50.95 24.97 25.50
N GLY A 219 49.97 25.60 26.16
CA GLY A 219 49.52 26.96 25.93
C GLY A 219 48.84 27.49 27.20
N GLN A 220 49.64 28.07 28.09
CA GLN A 220 49.20 28.89 29.21
C GLN A 220 48.52 30.18 28.71
N THR A 221 47.40 30.57 29.33
CA THR A 221 47.11 31.99 29.63
C THR A 221 46.02 32.11 30.71
N THR A 222 46.48 32.44 31.92
CA THR A 222 46.00 33.44 32.89
C THR A 222 44.50 33.72 33.17
N HIS A 223 44.18 33.59 34.47
CA HIS A 223 43.39 34.47 35.37
C HIS A 223 41.98 34.98 35.02
N GLY A 224 41.07 34.74 35.98
CA GLY A 224 39.85 35.52 36.21
C GLY A 224 39.03 34.95 37.37
N GLN A 225 39.23 35.49 38.58
CA GLN A 225 38.43 35.25 39.78
C GLN A 225 36.96 35.62 39.55
N ASN A 226 36.01 34.86 40.10
CA ASN A 226 34.86 35.47 40.78
C ASN A 226 34.14 34.49 41.71
N SER A 227 33.91 34.98 42.95
CA SER A 227 32.99 34.53 44.00
C SER A 227 33.30 33.24 44.75
#